data_AF-A0AA38GU56-F1
#
_entry.id   AF-A0AA38GU56-F1
#
_cell.length_a   1.000
_cell.length_b   1.000
_cell.length_c   1.000
_cell.angle_alpha   90.00
_cell.angle_beta   90.00
_cell.angle_gamma   90.00
#
_symmetry.space_group_name_H-M   'P 1'
#
loop_
_entity.id
_entity.type
_entity.pdbx_description
1 polymer ?
#
loop_
_entity_poly.entity_id
_entity_poly.type
_entity_poly.pdbx_seq_one_letter_code
_entity_poly.pdbx_strand_id
1 'polypeptide(L)'
;SNRADNLNGMLSCRLKPPVSNGVSGRDAEGVLSSPVKREHGQASASNCMKEAKDLKHVGDNIKNKGMELECTGLYFNAALKFLKGASLLEPYHAENARHREITQSMAVYTDTAKLCEYCAVTYERNKEIAAALAYKCMGAAYMRAVISKHLCVRRDWHELQTAFHNAPL
;
A
#
# COMPACT_ATOMS: atom_id res chain seq x y z
N SER A 1 29.14 -30.16 24.61
CA SER A 1 27.85 -30.66 24.12
C SER A 1 26.90 -29.48 24.00
N ASN A 2 26.26 -29.36 22.83
CA ASN A 2 25.38 -28.28 22.35
C ASN A 2 24.22 -28.00 23.33
N ARG A 3 23.49 -26.87 23.32
CA ARG A 3 22.85 -26.24 22.15
C ARG A 3 22.21 -24.92 22.59
N ALA A 4 22.34 -23.89 21.75
CA ALA A 4 21.74 -22.57 21.91
C ALA A 4 20.24 -22.57 21.60
N ASP A 5 19.50 -21.76 22.35
CA ASP A 5 18.09 -21.45 22.17
C ASP A 5 17.85 -20.72 20.85
N ASN A 6 16.95 -21.27 20.02
CA ASN A 6 16.53 -20.69 18.76
C ASN A 6 15.05 -20.29 18.86
N LEU A 7 14.78 -19.02 19.16
CA LEU A 7 13.44 -18.43 19.15
C LEU A 7 13.22 -17.75 17.79
N ASN A 8 12.81 -18.54 16.80
CA ASN A 8 12.35 -18.03 15.51
C ASN A 8 10.83 -17.86 15.56
N GLY A 9 10.38 -16.69 16.03
CA GLY A 9 8.97 -16.31 16.12
C GLY A 9 8.38 -15.93 14.77
N MET A 10 7.80 -16.91 14.08
CA MET A 10 7.07 -16.73 12.82
C MET A 10 5.70 -16.08 13.09
N LEU A 11 5.61 -14.74 13.02
CA LEU A 11 4.34 -14.02 13.11
C LEU A 11 3.57 -14.15 11.77
N SER A 12 2.81 -15.22 11.65
CA SER A 12 1.82 -15.41 10.60
C SER A 12 0.55 -14.62 10.94
N CYS A 13 0.38 -13.44 10.36
CA CYS A 13 -0.89 -12.71 10.41
C CYS A 13 -1.99 -13.46 9.62
N ARG A 14 -2.72 -14.36 10.30
CA ARG A 14 -3.94 -14.97 9.76
C ARG A 14 -5.08 -13.94 9.79
N LEU A 15 -5.47 -13.43 8.63
CA LEU A 15 -6.81 -12.89 8.43
C LEU A 15 -7.79 -14.08 8.41
N LYS A 16 -8.70 -14.17 9.39
CA LYS A 16 -9.80 -15.14 9.37
C LYS A 16 -10.86 -14.70 8.35
N PRO A 17 -11.30 -15.56 7.42
CA PRO A 17 -12.51 -15.31 6.63
C PRO A 17 -13.78 -15.70 7.42
N PRO A 18 -14.96 -15.15 7.07
CA PRO A 18 -16.21 -15.52 7.71
C PRO A 18 -16.64 -16.94 7.32
N VAL A 19 -17.28 -17.61 8.27
CA VAL A 19 -17.86 -18.95 8.15
C VAL A 19 -18.93 -18.98 7.05
N SER A 20 -18.86 -19.94 6.15
CA SER A 20 -19.98 -20.35 5.30
C SER A 20 -20.17 -21.87 5.41
N ASN A 21 -21.42 -22.26 5.67
CA ASN A 21 -21.87 -23.65 5.75
C ASN A 21 -21.75 -24.35 4.38
N GLY A 22 -21.53 -25.67 4.45
CA GLY A 22 -20.98 -26.48 3.37
C GLY A 22 -21.89 -26.79 2.17
N VAL A 23 -21.25 -27.36 1.14
CA VAL A 23 -21.60 -28.62 0.45
C VAL A 23 -20.42 -28.99 -0.48
N SER A 24 -20.22 -30.30 -0.61
CA SER A 24 -19.07 -31.04 -1.13
C SER A 24 -18.75 -30.88 -2.63
N GLY A 25 -17.47 -31.01 -2.98
CA GLY A 25 -17.03 -31.71 -4.20
C GLY A 25 -16.20 -30.91 -5.21
N ARG A 26 -14.90 -31.25 -5.30
CA ARG A 26 -13.99 -31.27 -6.48
C ARG A 26 -14.13 -30.08 -7.47
N ASP A 27 -13.18 -29.17 -7.63
CA ASP A 27 -11.86 -29.41 -8.24
C ASP A 27 -10.83 -28.34 -7.82
N ALA A 28 -9.58 -28.79 -7.67
CA ALA A 28 -8.43 -27.96 -7.40
C ALA A 28 -7.77 -27.56 -8.73
N GLU A 29 -8.20 -26.43 -9.32
CA GLU A 29 -7.41 -25.73 -10.35
C GLU A 29 -7.58 -24.20 -10.24
N GLY A 30 -6.45 -23.51 -10.06
CA GLY A 30 -6.26 -22.17 -10.60
C GLY A 30 -6.94 -20.99 -9.90
N VAL A 31 -6.64 -20.71 -8.62
CA VAL A 31 -6.77 -19.33 -8.09
C VAL A 31 -5.58 -18.48 -8.57
N LEU A 32 -5.31 -18.49 -9.87
CA LEU A 32 -4.51 -17.45 -10.51
C LEU A 32 -5.47 -16.27 -10.70
N SER A 33 -5.25 -15.18 -9.97
CA SER A 33 -5.99 -13.93 -10.20
C SER A 33 -5.94 -13.59 -11.69
N SER A 34 -7.07 -13.77 -12.38
CA SER A 34 -7.18 -13.71 -13.84
C SER A 34 -6.53 -12.44 -14.40
N PRO A 35 -5.82 -12.50 -15.54
CA PRO A 35 -5.18 -11.33 -16.17
C PRO A 35 -6.13 -10.13 -16.29
N VAL A 36 -7.39 -10.39 -16.61
CA VAL A 36 -8.46 -9.39 -16.72
C VAL A 36 -8.64 -8.60 -15.43
N LYS A 37 -8.65 -9.26 -14.26
CA LYS A 37 -8.83 -8.59 -12.96
C LYS A 37 -7.65 -7.67 -12.62
N ARG A 38 -6.44 -8.02 -13.05
CA ARG A 38 -5.22 -7.23 -12.85
C ARG A 38 -5.19 -5.99 -13.76
N GLU A 39 -5.56 -6.14 -15.03
CA GLU A 39 -5.64 -5.02 -15.96
C GLU A 39 -6.71 -4.00 -15.54
N HIS A 40 -7.87 -4.46 -15.09
CA HIS A 40 -8.91 -3.58 -14.53
C HIS A 40 -8.43 -2.85 -13.27
N GLY A 41 -7.66 -3.53 -12.41
CA GLY A 41 -7.01 -2.92 -11.25
C GLY A 41 -6.00 -1.84 -11.63
N GLN A 42 -5.16 -2.09 -12.63
CA GLN A 42 -4.17 -1.12 -13.11
C GLN A 42 -4.81 0.11 -13.77
N ALA A 43 -5.83 -0.08 -14.61
CA ALA A 43 -6.57 1.03 -15.21
C ALA A 43 -7.25 1.88 -14.12
N SER A 44 -7.89 1.23 -13.14
CA SER A 44 -8.52 1.90 -12.00
C SER A 44 -7.51 2.65 -11.14
N ALA A 45 -6.32 2.08 -10.91
CA ALA A 45 -5.24 2.73 -10.20
C ALA A 45 -4.77 3.98 -10.95
N SER A 46 -4.52 3.87 -12.26
CA SER A 46 -4.12 5.00 -13.11
C SER A 46 -5.14 6.15 -13.05
N ASN A 47 -6.43 5.83 -13.11
CA ASN A 47 -7.50 6.82 -12.97
C ASN A 47 -7.44 7.52 -11.60
N CYS A 48 -7.28 6.76 -10.51
CA CYS A 48 -7.11 7.34 -9.17
C CYS A 48 -5.89 8.25 -9.10
N MET A 49 -4.75 7.87 -9.70
CA MET A 49 -3.54 8.70 -9.72
C MET A 49 -3.73 9.98 -10.52
N LYS A 50 -4.47 9.92 -11.63
CA LYS A 50 -4.79 11.08 -12.46
C LYS A 50 -5.66 12.07 -11.68
N GLU A 51 -6.78 11.60 -11.12
CA GLU A 51 -7.68 12.43 -10.33
C GLU A 51 -6.98 13.07 -9.13
N ALA A 52 -6.07 12.34 -8.47
CA ALA A 52 -5.29 12.85 -7.36
C ALA A 52 -4.35 14.00 -7.79
N LYS A 53 -3.69 13.86 -8.96
CA LYS A 53 -2.84 14.92 -9.52
C LYS A 53 -3.66 16.14 -9.91
N ASP A 54 -4.81 15.94 -10.55
CA ASP A 54 -5.71 17.04 -10.92
C ASP A 54 -6.16 17.83 -9.68
N LEU A 55 -6.52 17.13 -8.59
CA LEU A 55 -6.85 17.75 -7.31
C LEU A 55 -5.67 18.52 -6.71
N LYS A 56 -4.44 18.01 -6.79
CA LYS A 56 -3.25 18.76 -6.35
C LYS A 56 -3.05 20.04 -7.17
N HIS A 57 -3.19 19.97 -8.49
CA HIS A 57 -3.07 21.15 -9.36
C HIS A 57 -4.12 22.22 -9.03
N VAL A 58 -5.37 21.82 -8.78
CA VAL A 58 -6.39 22.76 -8.32
C VAL A 58 -6.03 23.31 -6.93
N GLY A 59 -5.55 22.45 -6.02
CA GLY A 59 -5.09 22.84 -4.69
C GLY A 59 -3.98 23.89 -4.74
N ASP A 60 -2.98 23.71 -5.59
CA ASP A 60 -1.86 24.65 -5.76
C ASP A 60 -2.35 26.02 -6.25
N ASN A 61 -3.32 26.05 -7.16
CA ASN A 61 -3.94 27.29 -7.61
C ASN A 61 -4.71 28.01 -6.48
N ILE A 62 -5.42 27.26 -5.63
CA ILE A 62 -6.15 27.81 -4.48
C ILE A 62 -5.18 28.29 -3.40
N LYS A 63 -4.08 27.56 -3.16
CA LYS A 63 -3.02 27.94 -2.24
C LYS A 63 -2.38 29.28 -2.61
N ASN A 64 -2.15 29.52 -3.90
CA ASN A 64 -1.62 30.79 -4.40
C ASN A 64 -2.55 31.99 -4.16
N LYS A 65 -3.84 31.73 -3.88
CA LYS A 65 -4.84 32.75 -3.51
C LYS A 65 -4.92 32.96 -1.99
N GLY A 66 -4.08 32.28 -1.20
CA GLY A 66 -4.05 32.39 0.26
C GLY A 66 -5.13 31.59 1.01
N MET A 67 -5.90 30.77 0.29
CA MET A 67 -6.99 29.98 0.86
C MET A 67 -6.47 28.62 1.38
N GLU A 68 -5.81 28.66 2.53
CA GLU A 68 -5.06 27.52 3.07
C GLU A 68 -5.96 26.32 3.40
N LEU A 69 -7.12 26.55 4.02
CA LEU A 69 -7.98 25.44 4.44
C LEU A 69 -8.61 24.75 3.24
N GLU A 70 -9.02 25.51 2.23
CA GLU A 70 -9.60 25.00 0.99
C GLU A 70 -8.56 24.24 0.17
N CYS A 71 -7.32 24.75 0.04
CA CYS A 71 -6.27 24.00 -0.64
C CYS A 71 -5.92 22.71 0.13
N THR A 72 -5.93 22.75 1.46
CA THR A 72 -5.70 21.57 2.31
C THR A 72 -6.79 20.52 2.12
N GLY A 73 -8.07 20.92 1.98
CA GLY A 73 -9.17 20.05 1.58
C GLY A 73 -8.93 19.31 0.26
N LEU A 74 -8.40 20.01 -0.74
CA LEU A 74 -8.08 19.43 -2.04
C LEU A 74 -6.88 18.47 -1.95
N TYR A 75 -5.84 18.85 -1.22
CA TYR A 75 -4.68 17.99 -0.97
C TYR A 75 -5.05 16.73 -0.21
N PHE A 76 -5.94 16.82 0.78
CA PHE A 76 -6.38 15.66 1.54
C PHE A 76 -7.23 14.71 0.68
N ASN A 77 -8.14 15.24 -0.15
CA ASN A 77 -8.84 14.44 -1.14
C ASN A 77 -7.90 13.78 -2.16
N ALA A 78 -6.86 14.49 -2.61
CA ALA A 78 -5.83 13.90 -3.45
C ALA A 78 -5.11 12.75 -2.76
N ALA A 79 -4.75 12.92 -1.47
CA ALA A 79 -4.13 11.86 -0.67
C ALA A 79 -5.01 10.61 -0.61
N LEU A 80 -6.32 10.75 -0.37
CA LEU A 80 -7.25 9.61 -0.35
C LEU A 80 -7.31 8.88 -1.70
N LYS A 81 -7.26 9.61 -2.82
CA LYS A 81 -7.19 9.01 -4.16
C LYS A 81 -5.85 8.31 -4.41
N PHE A 82 -4.73 8.89 -3.99
CA PHE A 82 -3.42 8.21 -4.06
C PHE A 82 -3.40 6.93 -3.22
N LEU A 83 -3.96 6.93 -2.00
CA LEU A 83 -4.06 5.72 -1.17
C LEU A 83 -4.89 4.63 -1.84
N LYS A 84 -6.04 5.00 -2.42
CA LYS A 84 -6.88 4.07 -3.18
C LYS A 84 -6.12 3.50 -4.38
N GLY A 85 -5.46 4.36 -5.16
CA GLY A 85 -4.63 3.94 -6.29
C GLY A 85 -3.51 2.99 -5.88
N ALA A 86 -2.81 3.28 -4.78
CA ALA A 86 -1.75 2.42 -4.25
C ALA A 86 -2.28 1.04 -3.87
N SER A 87 -3.46 0.97 -3.22
CA SER A 87 -4.07 -0.31 -2.83
C SER A 87 -4.46 -1.19 -4.03
N LEU A 88 -4.76 -0.57 -5.17
CA LEU A 88 -5.08 -1.27 -6.42
C LEU A 88 -3.83 -1.77 -7.15
N LEU A 89 -2.67 -1.12 -6.91
CA LEU A 89 -1.36 -1.54 -7.43
C LEU A 89 -0.70 -2.63 -6.57
N GLU A 90 -1.17 -2.82 -5.34
CA GLU A 90 -0.60 -3.84 -4.47
C GLU A 90 -0.83 -5.25 -5.01
N PRO A 91 0.20 -6.10 -4.94
CA PRO A 91 0.06 -7.49 -5.32
C PRO A 91 -0.87 -8.22 -4.33
N TYR A 92 -1.85 -8.95 -4.86
CA TYR A 92 -2.78 -9.75 -4.07
C TYR A 92 -2.10 -10.93 -3.35
N HIS A 93 -0.99 -11.44 -3.89
CA HIS A 93 -0.15 -12.48 -3.30
C HIS A 93 1.34 -12.13 -3.44
N ALA A 94 2.11 -12.38 -2.38
CA ALA A 94 3.54 -12.06 -2.34
C ALA A 94 4.39 -12.90 -3.31
N GLU A 95 3.94 -14.11 -3.68
CA GLU A 95 4.67 -15.03 -4.55
C GLU A 95 4.63 -14.64 -6.04
N ASN A 96 3.55 -13.95 -6.48
CA ASN A 96 3.37 -13.55 -7.89
C ASN A 96 3.55 -12.02 -8.07
N ALA A 97 4.10 -11.34 -7.08
CA ALA A 97 4.26 -9.90 -7.06
C ALA A 97 5.45 -9.44 -7.90
N ARG A 98 5.20 -8.63 -8.95
CA ARG A 98 6.32 -8.05 -9.72
C ARG A 98 7.04 -7.01 -8.85
N HIS A 99 8.37 -7.03 -8.82
CA HIS A 99 9.20 -6.07 -8.05
C HIS A 99 8.79 -4.61 -8.32
N ARG A 100 8.48 -4.31 -9.58
CA ARG A 100 8.00 -3.00 -10.02
C ARG A 100 6.69 -2.57 -9.34
N GLU A 101 5.74 -3.47 -9.16
CA GLU A 101 4.42 -3.18 -8.57
C GLU A 101 4.56 -2.85 -7.08
N ILE A 102 5.35 -3.65 -6.33
CA ILE A 102 5.64 -3.38 -4.91
C ILE A 102 6.38 -2.05 -4.76
N THR A 103 7.38 -1.81 -5.59
CA THR A 103 8.18 -0.58 -5.51
C THR A 103 7.34 0.65 -5.83
N GLN A 104 6.47 0.54 -6.83
CA GLN A 104 5.56 1.63 -7.21
C GLN A 104 4.52 1.92 -6.12
N SER A 105 3.85 0.90 -5.58
CA SER A 105 2.85 1.12 -4.51
C SER A 105 3.51 1.66 -3.24
N MET A 106 4.70 1.15 -2.88
CA MET A 106 5.50 1.66 -1.75
C MET A 106 5.87 3.14 -1.90
N ALA A 107 6.30 3.55 -3.08
CA ALA A 107 6.62 4.95 -3.35
C ALA A 107 5.38 5.85 -3.18
N VAL A 108 4.24 5.44 -3.73
CA VAL A 108 2.98 6.18 -3.58
C VAL A 108 2.57 6.27 -2.11
N TYR A 109 2.64 5.18 -1.34
CA TYR A 109 2.33 5.22 0.09
C TYR A 109 3.25 6.17 0.86
N THR A 110 4.55 6.17 0.56
CA THR A 110 5.53 7.03 1.23
C THR A 110 5.24 8.50 0.98
N ASP A 111 5.02 8.88 -0.28
CA ASP A 111 4.71 10.27 -0.64
C ASP A 111 3.34 10.71 -0.10
N THR A 112 2.37 9.80 -0.09
CA THR A 112 1.03 10.08 0.42
C THR A 112 1.04 10.25 1.93
N ALA A 113 1.87 9.51 2.66
CA ALA A 113 2.01 9.68 4.11
C ALA A 113 2.44 11.11 4.47
N LYS A 114 3.43 11.65 3.75
CA LYS A 114 3.88 13.05 3.91
C LYS A 114 2.78 14.06 3.57
N LEU A 115 1.99 13.78 2.53
CA LEU A 115 0.86 14.63 2.17
C LEU A 115 -0.24 14.61 3.26
N CYS A 116 -0.55 13.44 3.81
CA CYS A 116 -1.47 13.29 4.93
C CYS A 116 -0.96 14.00 6.18
N GLU A 117 0.35 13.93 6.48
CA GLU A 117 0.99 14.65 7.58
C GLU A 117 0.83 16.17 7.43
N TYR A 118 1.15 16.71 6.24
CA TYR A 118 0.93 18.12 5.94
C TYR A 118 -0.53 18.55 6.19
N CYS A 119 -1.49 17.74 5.72
CA CYS A 119 -2.91 18.04 5.91
C CYS A 119 -3.29 17.96 7.39
N ALA A 120 -2.82 16.94 8.12
CA ALA A 120 -3.13 16.73 9.52
C ALA A 120 -2.67 17.91 10.39
N VAL A 121 -1.42 18.34 10.23
CA VAL A 121 -0.84 19.48 10.96
C VAL A 121 -1.61 20.76 10.66
N THR A 122 -1.96 20.98 9.39
CA THR A 122 -2.72 22.18 8.98
C THR A 122 -4.13 22.18 9.56
N TYR A 123 -4.83 21.05 9.51
CA TYR A 123 -6.15 20.89 10.12
C TYR A 123 -6.11 21.05 11.65
N GLU A 124 -5.11 20.48 12.31
CA GLU A 124 -4.93 20.58 13.76
C GLU A 124 -4.74 22.03 14.21
N ARG A 125 -3.90 22.79 13.51
CA ARG A 125 -3.70 24.23 13.77
C ARG A 125 -5.01 25.02 13.64
N ASN A 126 -5.88 24.62 12.71
CA ASN A 126 -7.19 25.22 12.48
C ASN A 126 -8.31 24.60 13.34
N LYS A 127 -8.00 23.65 14.23
CA LYS A 127 -8.94 22.91 15.11
C LYS A 127 -10.01 22.11 14.36
N GLU A 128 -9.69 21.67 13.15
CA GLU A 128 -10.58 20.87 12.32
C GLU A 128 -10.56 19.40 12.75
N ILE A 129 -11.75 18.79 12.87
CA ILE A 129 -11.90 17.36 13.19
C ILE A 129 -11.25 16.45 12.14
N ALA A 130 -11.05 16.96 10.92
CA ALA A 130 -10.39 16.27 9.82
C ALA A 130 -8.94 15.90 10.14
N ALA A 131 -8.28 16.60 11.10
CA ALA A 131 -6.94 16.28 11.56
C ALA A 131 -6.81 14.82 12.02
N ALA A 132 -7.79 14.33 12.78
CA ALA A 132 -7.78 12.96 13.30
C ALA A 132 -7.81 11.92 12.17
N LEU A 133 -8.59 12.18 11.12
CA LEU A 133 -8.65 11.30 9.96
C LEU A 133 -7.33 11.38 9.16
N ALA A 134 -6.77 12.57 8.98
CA ALA A 134 -5.51 12.75 8.27
C ALA A 134 -4.32 12.06 8.96
N TYR A 135 -4.21 12.16 10.29
CA TYR A 135 -3.21 11.41 11.08
C TYR A 135 -3.40 9.89 10.95
N LYS A 136 -4.64 9.39 10.94
CA LYS A 136 -4.91 7.97 10.70
C LYS A 136 -4.45 7.53 9.30
N CYS A 137 -4.74 8.34 8.28
CA CYS A 137 -4.29 8.07 6.92
C CYS A 137 -2.77 8.08 6.80
N MET A 138 -2.08 9.03 7.46
CA MET A 138 -0.61 9.09 7.55
C MET A 138 -0.05 7.79 8.15
N GLY A 139 -0.54 7.39 9.33
CA GLY A 139 -0.08 6.17 10.01
C GLY A 139 -0.33 4.92 9.17
N ALA A 140 -1.51 4.79 8.58
CA ALA A 140 -1.84 3.67 7.69
C ALA A 140 -0.91 3.61 6.47
N ALA A 141 -0.62 4.76 5.83
CA ALA A 141 0.26 4.85 4.68
C ALA A 141 1.70 4.44 5.02
N TYR A 142 2.26 4.95 6.12
CA TYR A 142 3.60 4.55 6.57
C TYR A 142 3.69 3.06 6.91
N MET A 143 2.70 2.51 7.62
CA MET A 143 2.66 1.07 7.90
C MET A 143 2.68 0.25 6.61
N ARG A 144 1.92 0.65 5.58
CA ARG A 144 1.92 -0.04 4.28
C ARG A 144 3.27 0.07 3.58
N ALA A 145 3.89 1.24 3.55
CA ALA A 145 5.22 1.40 2.96
C ALA A 145 6.28 0.49 3.63
N VAL A 146 6.26 0.39 4.97
CA VAL A 146 7.17 -0.50 5.72
C VAL A 146 6.91 -1.98 5.40
N ILE A 147 5.64 -2.41 5.36
CA ILE A 147 5.28 -3.78 5.00
C ILE A 147 5.76 -4.11 3.58
N SER A 148 5.54 -3.21 2.61
CA SER A 148 6.00 -3.40 1.22
C SER A 148 7.51 -3.57 1.15
N LYS A 149 8.28 -2.79 1.91
CA LYS A 149 9.74 -2.94 1.99
C LYS A 149 10.15 -4.31 2.53
N HIS A 150 9.49 -4.79 3.58
CA HIS A 150 9.75 -6.12 4.14
C HIS A 150 9.48 -7.23 3.12
N LEU A 151 8.42 -7.10 2.31
CA LEU A 151 8.12 -8.05 1.23
C LEU A 151 9.23 -8.06 0.16
N CYS A 152 9.78 -6.91 -0.21
CA CYS A 152 10.93 -6.83 -1.13
C CYS A 152 12.15 -7.54 -0.53
N VAL A 153 12.56 -7.17 0.69
CA VAL A 153 13.75 -7.74 1.34
C VAL A 153 13.65 -9.27 1.46
N ARG A 154 12.47 -9.80 1.82
CA ARG A 154 12.27 -11.25 1.93
C ARG A 154 12.43 -11.96 0.58
N ARG A 155 11.97 -11.35 -0.52
CA ARG A 155 12.16 -11.91 -1.85
C ARG A 155 13.63 -11.86 -2.27
N ASP A 156 14.28 -10.70 -2.09
CA ASP A 156 15.69 -10.54 -2.45
C ASP A 156 16.56 -11.56 -1.68
N TRP A 157 16.22 -11.82 -0.41
CA TRP A 157 16.79 -12.91 0.38
C TRP A 157 16.54 -14.30 -0.23
N HIS A 158 15.30 -14.61 -0.64
CA HIS A 158 14.96 -15.89 -1.26
C HIS A 158 15.70 -16.11 -2.59
N GLU A 159 15.83 -15.06 -3.40
CA GLU A 159 16.59 -15.09 -4.66
C GLU A 159 18.08 -15.34 -4.39
N LEU A 160 18.67 -14.64 -3.41
CA LEU A 160 20.05 -14.84 -2.98
C LEU A 160 20.29 -16.28 -2.49
N GLN A 161 19.40 -16.80 -1.64
CA GLN A 161 19.51 -18.17 -1.12
C GLN A 161 19.42 -19.21 -2.25
N THR A 162 18.55 -18.99 -3.23
CA THR A 162 18.41 -19.87 -4.39
C THR A 162 19.66 -19.82 -5.28
N ALA A 163 20.20 -18.63 -5.53
CA ALA A 163 21.44 -18.46 -6.30
C ALA A 163 22.63 -19.14 -5.62
N PHE A 164 22.73 -19.06 -4.30
CA PHE A 164 23.76 -19.75 -3.53
C PHE A 164 23.65 -21.28 -3.64
N HIS A 165 22.43 -21.83 -3.57
CA HIS A 165 22.22 -23.28 -3.66
C HIS A 165 22.48 -23.84 -5.07
N ASN A 166 22.26 -23.03 -6.12
CA ASN A 166 22.42 -23.44 -7.51
C ASN A 166 23.80 -23.13 -8.11
N ALA A 167 24.71 -22.53 -7.33
CA ALA A 167 26.09 -22.30 -7.76
C ALA A 167 26.84 -23.65 -7.82
N PRO A 168 27.46 -24.01 -8.96
CA PRO A 168 28.28 -25.22 -9.03
C PRO A 168 29.52 -25.07 -8.13
N LEU A 169 29.88 -26.17 -7.46
CA LEU A 169 31.13 -26.30 -6.69
C LEU A 169 32.37 -26.15 -7.60
#